data_AF-A0A397VYJ8-F1
#
_entry.id   AF-A0A397VYJ8-F1
#
_cell.length_a   1.000
_cell.length_b   1.000
_cell.length_c   1.000
_cell.angle_alpha   90.00
_cell.angle_beta   90.00
_cell.angle_gamma   90.00
#
_symmetry.space_group_name_H-M   'P 1'
#
loop_
_entity.id
_entity.type
_entity.pdbx_description
1 polymer ?
#
loop_
_entity_poly.entity_id
_entity_poly.type
_entity_poly.pdbx_seq_one_letter_code
_entity_poly.pdbx_strand_id
1 'polypeptide(L)'
;MDPLEIPSNIKKTLGLLENQIKKANLPGTCVIFQNEIVYQEESRSYRISVEDAKREFTHDTRNLEVPPGQNWVEKATYLCQKFLTPGNNQLPHYYNLGTLLKKKSENKKVKKTIKRLLPQTKIKEIFLAAKRTYDLFYVRGPSYLYLSQRITPYVLYRIQNKDFLLLKKEAQSIVQQAIDVVLQLMDFAEAQS
;
A
#
# COMPACT_ATOMS: atom_id res chain seq x y z
N MET A 1 32.16 16.93 -6.99
CA MET A 1 30.97 16.18 -6.56
C MET A 1 29.94 16.36 -7.63
N ASP A 2 29.60 15.30 -8.35
CA ASP A 2 28.59 15.38 -9.42
C ASP A 2 27.20 15.61 -8.81
N PRO A 3 26.40 16.55 -9.34
CA PRO A 3 25.04 16.74 -8.89
C PRO A 3 24.22 15.48 -9.22
N LEU A 4 23.71 14.82 -8.19
CA LEU A 4 22.81 13.67 -8.32
C LEU A 4 21.59 14.05 -9.15
N GLU A 5 21.46 13.45 -10.32
CA GLU A 5 20.38 13.71 -11.26
C GLU A 5 19.02 13.41 -10.64
N ILE A 6 18.15 14.41 -10.58
CA ILE A 6 16.75 14.23 -10.18
C ILE A 6 16.09 13.25 -11.17
N PRO A 7 15.44 12.16 -10.71
CA PRO A 7 14.77 11.20 -11.57
C PRO A 7 13.78 11.85 -12.56
N SER A 8 13.76 11.37 -13.80
CA SER A 8 13.02 12.00 -14.90
C SER A 8 11.50 12.04 -14.69
N ASN A 9 10.94 11.08 -13.95
CA ASN A 9 9.52 11.05 -13.58
C ASN A 9 9.17 12.16 -12.58
N ILE A 10 10.05 12.42 -11.60
CA ILE A 10 9.89 13.51 -10.64
C ILE A 10 9.99 14.86 -11.36
N LYS A 11 10.95 15.02 -12.29
CA LYS A 11 11.05 16.22 -13.14
C LYS A 11 9.76 16.49 -13.95
N LYS A 12 9.10 15.44 -14.46
CA LYS A 12 7.83 15.58 -15.22
C LYS A 12 6.67 16.01 -14.32
N THR A 13 6.48 15.37 -13.18
CA THR A 13 5.42 15.74 -12.23
C THR A 13 5.64 17.15 -11.69
N LEU A 14 6.89 17.55 -11.44
CA LEU A 14 7.24 18.90 -11.01
C LEU A 14 7.03 19.95 -12.10
N GLY A 15 7.41 19.64 -13.35
CA GLY A 15 7.16 20.53 -14.48
C GLY A 15 5.67 20.73 -14.77
N LEU A 16 4.84 19.73 -14.49
CA LEU A 16 3.38 19.85 -14.55
C LEU A 16 2.84 20.75 -13.43
N LEU A 17 3.32 20.56 -12.20
CA LEU A 17 2.93 21.37 -11.04
C LEU A 17 3.34 22.84 -11.22
N GLU A 18 4.58 23.11 -11.65
CA GLU A 18 5.07 24.47 -11.87
C GLU A 18 4.33 25.18 -13.02
N ASN A 19 4.02 24.45 -14.11
CA ASN A 19 3.20 24.99 -15.20
C ASN A 19 1.75 25.27 -14.78
N GLN A 20 1.18 24.47 -13.88
CA GLN A 20 -0.16 24.68 -13.35
C GLN A 20 -0.20 25.90 -12.42
N ILE A 21 0.80 26.07 -11.55
CA ILE A 21 0.94 27.25 -10.69
C ILE A 21 1.08 28.53 -11.53
N LYS A 22 1.92 28.52 -12.58
CA LYS A 22 2.09 29.67 -13.49
C LYS A 22 0.82 29.98 -14.28
N LYS A 23 0.08 28.96 -14.72
CA LYS A 23 -1.19 29.15 -15.47
C LYS A 23 -2.32 29.68 -14.59
N ALA A 24 -2.38 29.26 -13.33
CA ALA A 24 -3.40 29.67 -12.37
C ALA A 24 -3.06 31.00 -11.67
N ASN A 25 -1.96 31.66 -12.04
CA ASN A 25 -1.53 32.97 -11.51
C ASN A 25 -1.48 33.04 -9.97
N LEU A 26 -1.20 31.91 -9.31
CA LEU A 26 -1.24 31.79 -7.85
C LEU A 26 -0.11 32.64 -7.23
N PRO A 27 -0.38 33.41 -6.16
CA PRO A 27 0.62 34.20 -5.45
C PRO A 27 1.49 33.28 -4.59
N GLY A 28 2.51 32.68 -5.19
CA GLY A 28 3.41 31.82 -4.46
C GLY A 28 4.63 31.43 -5.26
N THR A 29 5.72 31.16 -4.55
CA THR A 29 6.94 30.65 -5.17
C THR A 29 7.10 29.19 -4.79
N CYS A 30 7.17 28.33 -5.80
CA CYS A 30 7.57 26.94 -5.62
C CYS A 30 9.09 26.86 -5.77
N VAL A 31 9.79 26.57 -4.68
CA VAL A 31 11.24 26.35 -4.69
C VAL A 31 11.50 24.86 -4.57
N ILE A 32 12.14 24.31 -5.59
CA ILE A 32 12.48 22.90 -5.67
C ILE A 32 13.95 22.75 -5.26
N PHE A 33 14.18 22.09 -4.13
CA PHE A 33 15.50 21.67 -3.70
C PHE A 33 15.73 20.21 -4.09
N GLN A 34 16.98 19.77 -4.01
CA GLN A 34 17.35 18.39 -4.30
C GLN A 34 16.58 17.36 -3.45
N ASN A 35 16.23 17.75 -2.21
CA ASN A 35 15.65 16.86 -1.20
C ASN A 35 14.30 17.34 -0.63
N GLU A 36 13.78 18.49 -1.05
CA GLU A 36 12.50 19.02 -0.57
C GLU A 36 11.85 19.93 -1.62
N ILE A 37 10.53 20.00 -1.59
CA ILE A 37 9.74 20.97 -2.36
C ILE A 37 9.14 21.91 -1.33
N VAL A 38 9.41 23.20 -1.48
CA VAL A 38 8.88 24.24 -0.60
C VAL A 38 7.94 25.10 -1.43
N TYR A 39 6.65 24.98 -1.16
CA TYR A 39 5.68 25.94 -1.65
C TYR A 39 5.53 27.04 -0.60
N GLN A 40 5.77 28.28 -1.00
CA GLN A 40 5.73 29.44 -0.12
C GLN A 40 4.70 30.45 -0.61
N GLU A 41 3.70 30.68 0.23
CA GLU A 41 2.65 31.69 0.11
C GLU A 41 2.77 32.64 1.30
N GLU A 42 2.37 33.91 1.17
CA GLU A 42 2.66 35.07 2.05
C GLU A 42 2.81 34.80 3.56
N SER A 43 2.04 33.87 4.14
CA SER A 43 2.09 33.51 5.57
C SER A 43 2.32 32.02 5.85
N ARG A 44 2.43 31.16 4.82
CA ARG A 44 2.47 29.71 4.96
C ARG A 44 3.55 29.08 4.09
N SER A 45 4.27 28.14 4.69
CA SER A 45 5.24 27.30 3.99
C SER A 45 4.80 25.86 4.11
N TYR A 46 4.62 25.21 2.97
CA TYR A 46 4.36 23.77 2.89
C TYR A 46 5.63 23.10 2.39
N ARG A 47 6.16 22.18 3.21
CA ARG A 47 7.38 21.44 2.87
C ARG A 47 7.02 19.99 2.61
N ILE A 48 7.36 19.53 1.42
CA ILE A 48 7.24 18.12 1.04
C ILE A 48 8.67 17.61 0.90
N SER A 49 9.11 16.78 1.84
CA SER A 49 10.40 16.10 1.71
C SER A 49 10.36 15.17 0.51
N VAL A 50 11.30 15.34 -0.42
CA VAL A 50 11.51 14.42 -1.54
C VAL A 50 11.91 13.05 -1.00
N GLU A 51 12.51 12.96 0.19
CA GLU A 51 12.79 11.69 0.86
C GLU A 51 11.57 11.05 1.50
N ASP A 52 10.55 11.81 1.92
CA ASP A 52 9.28 11.26 2.40
C ASP A 52 8.40 10.83 1.22
N ALA A 53 8.32 11.66 0.19
CA ALA A 53 7.70 11.30 -1.09
C ALA A 53 8.45 10.12 -1.72
N LYS A 54 9.78 10.09 -1.67
CA LYS A 54 10.57 8.91 -2.03
C LYS A 54 10.32 7.79 -1.05
N ARG A 55 10.26 7.90 0.27
CA ARG A 55 9.98 6.74 1.16
C ARG A 55 8.62 6.12 0.87
N GLU A 56 7.62 6.90 0.51
CA GLU A 56 6.34 6.40 -0.02
C GLU A 56 6.48 5.72 -1.39
N PHE A 57 7.47 6.09 -2.21
CA PHE A 57 7.73 5.58 -3.57
C PHE A 57 8.90 4.56 -3.70
N THR A 58 9.83 4.53 -2.75
CA THR A 58 11.10 3.80 -2.65
C THR A 58 11.08 2.77 -1.53
N HIS A 59 10.05 2.79 -0.66
CA HIS A 59 9.29 1.57 -0.40
C HIS A 59 8.49 1.19 -1.64
N ASP A 60 9.30 0.99 -2.67
CA ASP A 60 9.12 0.29 -3.89
C ASP A 60 7.86 -0.56 -3.79
N THR A 61 6.95 -0.27 -4.71
CA THR A 61 6.35 -1.26 -5.60
C THR A 61 7.30 -2.38 -6.07
N ARG A 62 8.30 -2.81 -5.28
CA ARG A 62 8.90 -4.16 -5.26
C ARG A 62 7.76 -5.10 -4.94
N ASN A 63 7.00 -5.32 -5.99
CA ASN A 63 6.32 -6.53 -6.38
C ASN A 63 5.98 -7.35 -5.15
N LEU A 64 4.77 -7.13 -4.62
CA LEU A 64 4.08 -8.17 -3.86
C LEU A 64 4.40 -9.47 -4.58
N GLU A 65 5.20 -10.32 -3.96
CA GLU A 65 5.82 -11.44 -4.65
C GLU A 65 4.68 -12.28 -5.21
N VAL A 66 4.52 -12.28 -6.54
CA VAL A 66 3.45 -13.03 -7.16
C VAL A 66 3.82 -14.48 -6.95
N PRO A 67 2.94 -15.29 -6.30
CA PRO A 67 3.24 -16.69 -6.10
C PRO A 67 3.57 -17.34 -7.45
N PRO A 68 4.70 -18.06 -7.57
CA PRO A 68 5.05 -18.77 -8.79
C PRO A 68 4.00 -19.82 -9.11
N GLY A 69 3.88 -20.15 -10.40
CA GLY A 69 2.90 -21.09 -10.94
C GLY A 69 2.07 -20.49 -12.06
N GLN A 70 1.81 -21.31 -13.08
CA GLN A 70 1.00 -20.97 -14.24
C GLN A 70 -0.50 -20.94 -13.91
N ASN A 71 -0.93 -21.76 -12.94
CA ASN A 71 -2.32 -21.83 -12.51
C ASN A 71 -2.52 -21.56 -11.01
N TRP A 72 -3.77 -21.31 -10.63
CA TRP A 72 -4.14 -20.99 -9.25
C TRP A 72 -3.88 -22.12 -8.25
N VAL A 73 -3.85 -23.38 -8.70
CA VAL A 73 -3.57 -24.53 -7.84
C VAL A 73 -2.08 -24.58 -7.48
N GLU A 74 -1.20 -24.31 -8.45
CA GLU A 74 0.24 -24.18 -8.23
C GLU A 74 0.55 -23.02 -7.27
N LYS A 75 -0.04 -21.84 -7.52
CA LYS A 75 0.09 -20.68 -6.62
C LYS A 75 -0.36 -20.98 -5.20
N ALA A 76 -1.48 -21.69 -5.05
CA ALA A 76 -1.97 -22.12 -3.74
C ALA A 76 -1.03 -23.15 -3.08
N THR A 77 -0.47 -24.07 -3.87
CA THR A 77 0.48 -25.09 -3.39
C THR A 77 1.76 -24.45 -2.88
N TYR A 78 2.32 -23.50 -3.63
CA TYR A 78 3.46 -22.69 -3.22
C TYR A 78 3.21 -21.99 -1.89
N LEU A 79 2.10 -21.27 -1.76
CA LEU A 79 1.76 -20.57 -0.52
C LEU A 79 1.60 -21.54 0.66
N CYS A 80 0.96 -22.70 0.44
CA CYS A 80 0.85 -23.73 1.48
C CYS A 80 2.22 -24.21 1.96
N GLN A 81 3.17 -24.45 1.05
CA GLN A 81 4.55 -24.81 1.41
C GLN A 81 5.25 -23.72 2.22
N LYS A 82 5.01 -22.43 1.90
CA LYS A 82 5.54 -21.33 2.70
C LYS A 82 5.00 -21.35 4.13
N PHE A 83 3.70 -21.58 4.34
CA PHE A 83 3.12 -21.67 5.69
C PHE A 83 3.61 -22.90 6.50
N LEU A 84 4.06 -23.95 5.82
CA LEU A 84 4.65 -25.12 6.46
C LEU A 84 6.12 -24.91 6.84
N THR A 85 6.77 -23.91 6.26
CA THR A 85 8.18 -23.59 6.53
C THR A 85 8.29 -22.74 7.80
N PRO A 86 9.03 -23.19 8.84
CA PRO A 86 9.25 -22.38 10.04
C PRO A 86 9.83 -21.01 9.71
N GLY A 87 9.36 -19.96 10.39
CA GLY A 87 9.82 -18.58 10.19
C GLY A 87 9.24 -17.85 8.97
N ASN A 88 8.47 -18.52 8.11
CA ASN A 88 7.95 -17.91 6.88
C ASN A 88 6.49 -17.40 6.99
N ASN A 89 6.11 -16.94 8.18
CA ASN A 89 4.77 -16.43 8.48
C ASN A 89 4.65 -14.92 8.21
N GLN A 90 5.07 -14.49 7.03
CA GLN A 90 5.11 -13.08 6.67
C GLN A 90 3.78 -12.58 6.10
N LEU A 91 3.43 -11.32 6.37
CA LEU A 91 2.20 -10.67 5.89
C LEU A 91 1.96 -10.82 4.37
N PRO A 92 2.97 -10.70 3.47
CA PRO A 92 2.76 -10.86 2.03
C PRO A 92 2.15 -12.21 1.64
N HIS A 93 2.56 -13.31 2.28
CA HIS A 93 2.00 -14.64 2.00
C HIS A 93 0.52 -14.73 2.39
N TYR A 94 0.16 -14.14 3.53
CA TYR A 94 -1.22 -14.06 3.98
C TYR A 94 -2.07 -13.15 3.08
N TYR A 95 -1.53 -12.04 2.59
CA TYR A 95 -2.19 -11.17 1.64
C TYR A 95 -2.45 -11.88 0.30
N ASN A 96 -1.44 -12.60 -0.21
CA ASN A 96 -1.56 -13.40 -1.43
C ASN A 96 -2.60 -14.52 -1.28
N LEU A 97 -2.60 -15.23 -0.15
CA LEU A 97 -3.62 -16.24 0.14
C LEU A 97 -5.02 -15.61 0.24
N GLY A 98 -5.15 -14.46 0.92
CA GLY A 98 -6.41 -13.74 1.02
C GLY A 98 -6.94 -13.30 -0.34
N THR A 99 -6.04 -12.87 -1.23
CA THR A 99 -6.36 -12.54 -2.63
C THR A 99 -6.90 -13.75 -3.39
N LEU A 100 -6.28 -14.93 -3.23
CA LEU A 100 -6.77 -16.19 -3.82
C LEU A 100 -8.17 -16.54 -3.30
N LEU A 101 -8.35 -16.45 -1.99
CA LEU A 101 -9.61 -16.76 -1.32
C LEU A 101 -10.73 -15.78 -1.73
N LYS A 102 -10.41 -14.50 -1.95
CA LYS A 102 -11.38 -13.48 -2.39
C LYS A 102 -11.72 -13.60 -3.87
N LYS A 103 -10.72 -13.67 -4.76
CA LYS A 103 -10.92 -13.68 -6.22
C LYS A 103 -11.58 -14.97 -6.72
N LYS A 104 -11.43 -16.07 -5.99
CA LYS A 104 -11.86 -17.42 -6.43
C LYS A 104 -12.42 -18.26 -5.29
N SER A 105 -13.17 -17.67 -4.36
CA SER A 105 -13.91 -18.40 -3.30
C SER A 105 -14.79 -19.54 -3.83
N GLU A 106 -15.16 -19.47 -5.12
CA GLU A 106 -15.97 -20.46 -5.84
C GLU A 106 -15.15 -21.58 -6.51
N ASN A 107 -13.83 -21.43 -6.65
CA ASN A 107 -13.00 -22.50 -7.20
C ASN A 107 -12.78 -23.58 -6.13
N LYS A 108 -13.74 -24.52 -6.06
CA LYS A 108 -13.74 -25.67 -5.15
C LYS A 108 -12.39 -26.42 -5.19
N LYS A 109 -11.72 -26.48 -6.35
CA LYS A 109 -10.42 -27.15 -6.51
C LYS A 109 -9.32 -26.47 -5.70
N VAL A 110 -9.17 -25.15 -5.81
CA VAL A 110 -8.14 -24.38 -5.05
C VAL A 110 -8.37 -24.50 -3.55
N LYS A 111 -9.62 -24.31 -3.09
CA LYS A 111 -9.96 -24.42 -1.66
C LYS A 111 -9.74 -25.84 -1.13
N LYS A 112 -10.07 -26.88 -1.91
CA LYS A 112 -9.81 -28.28 -1.55
C LYS A 112 -8.32 -28.58 -1.48
N THR A 113 -7.52 -28.05 -2.42
CA THR A 113 -6.06 -28.18 -2.39
C THR A 113 -5.47 -27.58 -1.12
N ILE A 114 -5.84 -26.33 -0.79
CA ILE A 114 -5.32 -25.66 0.40
C ILE A 114 -5.69 -26.44 1.67
N LYS A 115 -6.95 -26.88 1.80
CA LYS A 115 -7.40 -27.68 2.94
C LYS A 115 -6.71 -29.03 3.07
N ARG A 116 -6.27 -29.62 1.95
CA ARG A 116 -5.52 -30.88 1.93
C ARG A 116 -4.07 -30.68 2.36
N LEU A 117 -3.45 -29.56 1.96
CA LEU A 117 -2.02 -29.31 2.18
C LEU A 117 -1.71 -28.67 3.55
N LEU A 118 -2.64 -27.91 4.12
CA LEU A 118 -2.44 -27.28 5.43
C LEU A 118 -2.88 -28.19 6.58
N PRO A 119 -2.24 -28.08 7.76
CA PRO A 119 -2.66 -28.83 8.95
C PRO A 119 -4.08 -28.42 9.38
N GLN A 120 -4.97 -29.40 9.60
CA GLN A 120 -6.37 -29.17 9.97
C GLN A 120 -6.51 -28.22 11.18
N THR A 121 -5.61 -28.34 12.15
CA THR A 121 -5.56 -27.52 13.36
C THR A 121 -5.27 -26.04 13.09
N LYS A 122 -4.59 -25.72 11.98
CA LYS A 122 -4.17 -24.34 11.64
C LYS A 122 -4.99 -23.71 10.51
N ILE A 123 -5.77 -24.48 9.75
CA ILE A 123 -6.53 -23.97 8.59
C ILE A 123 -7.41 -22.77 8.97
N LYS A 124 -8.15 -22.84 10.09
CA LYS A 124 -9.05 -21.77 10.51
C LYS A 124 -8.30 -20.48 10.82
N GLU A 125 -7.17 -20.60 11.51
CA GLU A 125 -6.29 -19.48 11.82
C GLU A 125 -5.73 -18.85 10.55
N ILE A 126 -5.15 -19.67 9.68
CA ILE A 126 -4.52 -19.21 8.45
C ILE A 126 -5.53 -18.49 7.55
N PHE A 127 -6.75 -19.04 7.43
CA PHE A 127 -7.79 -18.48 6.57
C PHE A 127 -8.30 -17.15 7.13
N LEU A 128 -8.51 -17.07 8.45
CA LEU A 128 -9.00 -15.84 9.07
C LEU A 128 -7.95 -14.74 8.99
N ALA A 129 -6.68 -15.05 9.32
CA ALA A 129 -5.57 -14.12 9.15
C ALA A 129 -5.45 -13.65 7.71
N ALA A 130 -5.45 -14.56 6.73
CA ALA A 130 -5.32 -14.22 5.31
C ALA A 130 -6.45 -13.30 4.83
N LYS A 131 -7.70 -13.61 5.21
CA LYS A 131 -8.84 -12.75 4.90
C LYS A 131 -8.66 -11.34 5.48
N ARG A 132 -8.31 -11.25 6.76
CA ARG A 132 -8.14 -9.97 7.46
C ARG A 132 -6.96 -9.16 6.92
N THR A 133 -5.85 -9.82 6.60
CA THR A 133 -4.70 -9.20 5.93
C THR A 133 -5.14 -8.61 4.58
N TYR A 134 -5.82 -9.39 3.75
CA TYR A 134 -6.32 -8.87 2.47
C TYR A 134 -7.28 -7.69 2.68
N ASP A 135 -8.30 -7.84 3.53
CA ASP A 135 -9.31 -6.80 3.75
C ASP A 135 -8.72 -5.48 4.29
N LEU A 136 -7.64 -5.54 5.09
CA LEU A 136 -6.98 -4.37 5.64
C LEU A 136 -6.04 -3.70 4.64
N PHE A 137 -5.13 -4.48 4.04
CA PHE A 137 -4.08 -3.93 3.16
C PHE A 137 -4.58 -3.68 1.74
N TYR A 138 -5.72 -4.23 1.34
CA TYR A 138 -6.43 -3.78 0.14
C TYR A 138 -6.90 -2.34 0.27
N VAL A 139 -7.32 -1.94 1.48
CA VAL A 139 -7.71 -0.56 1.78
C VAL A 139 -6.48 0.32 1.98
N ARG A 140 -5.54 -0.07 2.85
CA ARG A 140 -4.36 0.76 3.17
C ARG A 140 -3.39 0.94 2.00
N GLY A 141 -3.39 -0.01 1.06
CA GLY A 141 -2.37 -0.13 0.03
C GLY A 141 -1.39 -1.28 0.32
N PRO A 142 -1.04 -2.10 -0.69
CA PRO A 142 -0.13 -3.23 -0.50
C PRO A 142 1.29 -2.87 -0.03
N SER A 143 1.76 -1.63 -0.26
CA SER A 143 3.05 -1.15 0.23
C SER A 143 3.16 -1.24 1.76
N TYR A 144 2.05 -1.06 2.47
CA TYR A 144 2.00 -1.15 3.93
C TYR A 144 2.25 -2.56 4.48
N LEU A 145 2.21 -3.61 3.65
CA LEU A 145 2.56 -4.98 4.07
C LEU A 145 3.99 -5.09 4.59
N TYR A 146 4.90 -4.24 4.08
CA TYR A 146 6.31 -4.23 4.44
C TYR A 146 6.66 -3.15 5.48
N LEU A 147 5.78 -2.16 5.65
CA LEU A 147 5.94 -1.05 6.61
C LEU A 147 5.36 -1.37 7.99
N SER A 148 4.42 -2.31 8.07
CA SER A 148 3.72 -2.58 9.31
C SER A 148 4.51 -3.48 10.26
N GLN A 149 5.28 -2.86 11.16
CA GLN A 149 6.07 -3.58 12.16
C GLN A 149 5.21 -4.20 13.28
N ARG A 150 4.03 -3.63 13.57
CA ARG A 150 3.16 -4.05 14.69
C ARG A 150 2.01 -4.97 14.28
N ILE A 151 1.67 -5.01 13.00
CA ILE A 151 0.58 -5.86 12.49
C ILE A 151 1.21 -7.15 11.97
N THR A 152 0.96 -8.25 12.68
CA THR A 152 1.41 -9.58 12.25
C THR A 152 0.20 -10.44 11.90
N PRO A 153 0.37 -11.52 11.12
CA PRO A 153 -0.72 -12.47 10.88
C PRO A 153 -1.31 -13.04 12.17
N TYR A 154 -0.48 -13.24 13.20
CA TYR A 154 -0.91 -13.68 14.52
C TYR A 154 -1.84 -12.66 15.20
N VAL A 155 -1.45 -11.37 15.20
CA VAL A 155 -2.31 -10.29 15.71
C VAL A 155 -3.62 -10.22 14.94
N LEU A 156 -3.55 -10.28 13.61
CA LEU A 156 -4.74 -10.26 12.75
C LEU A 156 -5.65 -11.48 12.95
N TYR A 157 -5.12 -12.63 13.36
CA TYR A 157 -5.95 -13.76 13.74
C TYR A 157 -6.63 -13.54 15.10
N ARG A 158 -5.90 -13.04 16.10
CA ARG A 158 -6.34 -12.95 17.51
C ARG A 158 -7.20 -11.74 17.82
N ILE A 159 -7.09 -10.67 17.04
CA ILE A 159 -7.87 -9.44 17.24
C ILE A 159 -9.39 -9.73 17.19
N GLN A 160 -10.17 -9.08 18.05
CA GLN A 160 -11.62 -9.24 18.01
C GLN A 160 -12.20 -8.60 16.75
N ASN A 161 -13.37 -9.08 16.29
CA ASN A 161 -13.99 -8.53 15.08
C ASN A 161 -14.26 -7.03 15.20
N LYS A 162 -14.70 -6.55 16.38
CA LYS A 162 -14.95 -5.12 16.61
C LYS A 162 -13.69 -4.27 16.40
N ASP A 163 -12.56 -4.70 16.96
CA ASP A 163 -11.30 -3.96 16.89
C ASP A 163 -10.70 -4.03 15.48
N PHE A 164 -10.87 -5.16 14.79
CA PHE A 164 -10.50 -5.28 13.38
C PHE A 164 -11.30 -4.32 12.49
N LEU A 165 -12.61 -4.15 12.75
CA LEU A 165 -13.44 -3.20 12.02
C LEU A 165 -13.02 -1.75 12.28
N LEU A 166 -12.62 -1.41 13.51
CA LEU A 166 -12.06 -0.08 13.83
C LEU A 166 -10.77 0.17 13.06
N LEU A 167 -9.84 -0.79 13.06
CA LEU A 167 -8.58 -0.71 12.33
C LEU A 167 -8.80 -0.52 10.81
N LYS A 168 -9.84 -1.15 10.26
CA LYS A 168 -10.24 -0.99 8.86
C LYS A 168 -10.86 0.38 8.58
N LYS A 169 -11.68 0.92 9.48
CA LYS A 169 -12.24 2.28 9.34
C LYS A 169 -11.14 3.34 9.39
N GLU A 170 -10.19 3.19 10.31
CA GLU A 170 -9.01 4.05 10.41
C GLU A 170 -8.20 4.02 9.09
N ALA A 171 -7.96 2.83 8.54
CA ALA A 171 -7.32 2.68 7.24
C ALA A 171 -8.03 3.46 6.13
N GLN A 172 -9.36 3.41 6.09
CA GLN A 172 -10.15 4.16 5.10
C GLN A 172 -10.04 5.67 5.33
N SER A 173 -10.09 6.12 6.58
CA SER A 173 -9.99 7.54 6.93
C SER A 173 -8.64 8.12 6.51
N ILE A 174 -7.53 7.40 6.72
CA ILE A 174 -6.20 7.85 6.32
C ILE A 174 -6.11 8.01 4.80
N VAL A 175 -6.61 7.02 4.05
CA VAL A 175 -6.62 7.07 2.58
C VAL A 175 -7.51 8.21 2.08
N GLN A 176 -8.68 8.40 2.69
CA GLN A 176 -9.59 9.48 2.30
C GLN A 176 -8.97 10.86 2.59
N GLN A 177 -8.34 11.04 3.75
CA GLN A 177 -7.64 12.29 4.07
C GLN A 177 -6.52 12.59 3.06
N ALA A 178 -5.75 11.56 2.64
CA ALA A 178 -4.73 11.73 1.63
C ALA A 178 -5.33 12.17 0.27
N ILE A 179 -6.47 11.58 -0.13
CA ILE A 179 -7.19 11.97 -1.34
C ILE A 179 -7.73 13.40 -1.20
N ASP A 180 -8.36 13.74 -0.08
CA ASP A 180 -8.95 15.05 0.16
C ASP A 180 -7.89 16.16 0.12
N VAL A 181 -6.69 15.91 0.66
CA VAL A 181 -5.55 16.85 0.54
C VAL A 181 -5.15 17.05 -0.92
N VAL A 182 -5.08 15.98 -1.71
CA VAL A 182 -4.77 16.08 -3.15
C VAL A 182 -5.86 16.84 -3.90
N LEU A 183 -7.14 16.57 -3.62
CA LEU A 183 -8.26 17.24 -4.25
C LEU A 183 -8.33 18.73 -3.86
N GLN A 184 -8.13 19.08 -2.60
CA GLN A 184 -8.07 20.49 -2.16
C GLN A 184 -6.95 21.26 -2.86
N LEU A 185 -5.80 20.64 -3.09
CA LEU A 185 -4.72 21.23 -3.86
C LEU A 185 -5.09 21.44 -5.35
N MET A 186 -5.93 20.56 -5.92
CA MET A 186 -6.42 20.68 -7.30
C MET A 186 -7.55 21.71 -7.42
N ASP A 187 -8.54 21.68 -6.53
CA ASP A 187 -9.70 22.59 -6.53
C ASP A 187 -9.28 24.03 -6.24
N PHE A 188 -8.32 24.24 -5.35
CA PHE A 188 -7.74 25.57 -5.10
C PHE A 188 -7.01 26.12 -6.35
N ALA A 189 -6.43 25.24 -7.17
CA ALA A 189 -5.80 25.63 -8.43
C ALA A 189 -6.82 25.96 -9.54
N GLU A 190 -8.02 25.36 -9.53
CA GLU A 190 -9.11 25.71 -10.45
C GLU A 190 -9.88 26.96 -10.03
N ALA A 191 -10.09 27.19 -8.73
CA ALA A 191 -10.86 28.33 -8.23
C ALA A 191 -10.15 29.69 -8.33
N GLN A 192 -8.84 29.70 -8.64
CA GLN A 192 -8.06 30.91 -8.92
C GLN A 192 -7.83 31.14 -10.43
N SER A 193 -8.41 30.30 -11.31
CA SER A 193 -8.47 30.51 -12.77
C SER A 193 -9.65 31.39 -13.18
#